data_AF-F4X660-F1
#
_entry.id   AF-F4X660-F1
#
_cell.length_a   1.000
_cell.length_b   1.000
_cell.length_c   1.000
_cell.angle_alpha   90.00
_cell.angle_beta   90.00
_cell.angle_gamma   90.00
#
_symmetry.space_group_name_H-M   'P 1'
#
loop_
_entity.id
_entity.type
_entity.pdbx_description
1 polymer ?
#
loop_
_entity_poly.entity_id
_entity_poly.type
_entity_poly.pdbx_seq_one_letter_code
_entity_poly.pdbx_strand_id
1 'polypeptide(L)' 'CDLEWYKLESRKARSLILLMMRAKYPFCITAGKIFPLTMATFCSVRLSYLFLY' A
#
# COMPACT_ATOMS: atom_id res chain seq x y z
N CYS A 1 -17.85 16.41 2.17
CA CYS A 1 -17.35 15.27 1.37
C CYS A 1 -17.88 14.04 2.05
N ASP A 2 -19.10 13.63 1.72
CA ASP A 2 -19.83 12.71 2.60
C ASP A 2 -20.31 11.52 1.80
N LEU A 3 -19.36 10.62 1.52
CA LEU A 3 -19.73 9.23 1.33
C LEU A 3 -19.94 8.67 2.74
N GLU A 4 -21.15 8.86 3.27
CA GLU A 4 -21.59 8.28 4.54
C GLU A 4 -21.60 6.76 4.41
N TRP A 5 -20.42 6.14 4.53
CA TRP A 5 -20.21 4.72 4.29
C TRP A 5 -21.04 3.85 5.24
N TYR A 6 -21.41 4.40 6.39
CA TYR A 6 -22.32 3.80 7.38
C TYR A 6 -23.78 3.77 6.93
N LYS A 7 -24.17 4.53 5.91
CA LYS A 7 -25.51 4.49 5.29
C LYS A 7 -25.60 3.54 4.09
N LEU A 8 -24.49 2.91 3.68
CA LEU A 8 -24.56 1.91 2.61
C LEU A 8 -25.39 0.71 3.04
N GLU A 9 -26.06 0.09 2.06
CA GLU A 9 -26.67 -1.22 2.23
C GLU A 9 -25.67 -2.20 2.86
N SER A 10 -26.15 -3.02 3.78
CA SER A 10 -25.34 -3.96 4.58
C SER A 10 -24.37 -4.80 3.73
N ARG A 11 -24.81 -5.24 2.54
CA ARG A 11 -23.98 -5.99 1.59
C ARG A 11 -22.78 -5.17 1.11
N LYS A 12 -22.99 -3.92 0.73
CA LYS A 12 -21.94 -3.04 0.21
C LYS A 12 -20.99 -2.58 1.32
N ALA A 13 -21.53 -2.26 2.50
CA ALA A 13 -20.74 -1.92 3.68
C ALA A 13 -19.79 -3.07 4.07
N ARG A 14 -20.27 -4.32 4.06
CA ARG A 14 -19.44 -5.52 4.30
C ARG A 14 -18.31 -5.66 3.28
N SER A 15 -18.60 -5.46 2.00
CA SER A 15 -17.57 -5.47 0.95
C SER A 15 -16.51 -4.40 1.16
N LEU A 16 -16.92 -3.19 1.58
CA LEU A 16 -16.00 -2.10 1.87
C LEU A 16 -15.09 -2.41 3.06
N ILE A 17 -15.63 -2.98 4.14
CA ILE A 17 -14.84 -3.43 5.31
C ILE A 17 -13.79 -4.45 4.88
N LEU A 18 -14.15 -5.42 4.04
CA LEU A 18 -13.20 -6.41 3.52
C LEU A 18 -12.11 -5.75 2.67
N LEU A 19 -12.46 -4.77 1.84
CA LEU A 19 -11.49 -4.02 1.04
C LEU A 19 -10.54 -3.23 1.94
N MET A 20 -11.05 -2.53 2.96
CA MET A 20 -10.24 -1.80 3.94
C MET A 20 -9.29 -2.74 4.70
N MET A 21 -9.76 -3.92 5.12
CA MET A 21 -8.92 -4.93 5.76
C MET A 21 -7.81 -5.43 4.84
N ARG A 22 -8.09 -5.63 3.55
CA ARG A 22 -7.07 -6.00 2.56
C ARG A 22 -6.08 -4.88 2.29
N ALA A 23 -6.57 -3.64 2.13
CA ALA A 23 -5.76 -2.46 1.87
C ALA A 23 -4.89 -2.02 3.06
N LYS A 24 -5.27 -2.41 4.29
CA LYS A 24 -4.45 -2.19 5.51
C LYS A 24 -3.06 -2.79 5.37
N TYR A 25 -2.92 -3.87 4.61
CA TYR A 25 -1.64 -4.39 4.20
C TYR A 25 -1.35 -3.81 2.81
N PRO A 26 -0.47 -2.80 2.70
CA PRO A 26 -0.09 -2.28 1.39
C PRO A 26 0.41 -3.45 0.53
N PHE A 27 0.06 -3.46 -0.76
CA PHE A 27 0.60 -4.45 -1.68
C PHE A 27 2.12 -4.27 -1.76
N CYS A 28 2.84 -5.07 -0.98
CA CYS A 28 4.29 -5.14 -1.03
C CYS A 28 4.69 -5.86 -2.31
N ILE A 29 5.01 -5.09 -3.34
CA ILE A 29 5.61 -5.63 -4.56
C ILE A 29 7.06 -5.97 -4.22
N THR A 30 7.51 -7.17 -4.55
CA THR A 30 8.88 -7.61 -4.30
C THR A 30 9.57 -8.02 -5.60
N ALA A 31 10.80 -7.59 -5.83
CA ALA A 31 11.64 -8.14 -6.90
C ALA A 31 12.15 -9.52 -6.48
N GLY A 32 11.81 -10.54 -7.27
CA GLY A 32 12.25 -11.92 -7.04
C GLY A 32 11.81 -12.54 -5.70
N LYS A 33 10.84 -11.95 -4.99
CA LYS A 33 10.45 -12.27 -3.60
C LYS A 33 11.54 -12.00 -2.55
N ILE A 34 12.57 -11.23 -2.89
CA ILE A 34 13.73 -10.97 -2.03
C ILE A 34 13.77 -9.49 -1.61
N PHE A 35 13.56 -8.57 -2.55
CA PHE A 35 13.67 -7.14 -2.30
C PHE A 35 12.32 -6.43 -2.38
N PRO A 36 11.83 -5.78 -1.31
CA PRO A 36 10.60 -4.99 -1.39
C PRO A 36 10.83 -3.75 -2.28
N LEU A 37 9.94 -3.52 -3.23
CA LEU A 37 9.93 -2.34 -4.10
C LEU A 37 9.15 -1.22 -3.42
N THR A 38 9.79 -0.57 -2.45
CA THR A 38 9.24 0.59 -1.74
C THR A 38 10.00 1.86 -2.09
N MET A 39 9.38 3.02 -1.83
CA MET A 39 10.06 4.32 -1.96
C MET A 39 11.32 4.41 -1.09
N ALA A 40 11.32 3.77 0.09
CA ALA A 40 12.49 3.68 0.95
C ALA A 40 13.65 2.97 0.24
N THR A 41 13.37 1.85 -0.43
CA THR A 41 14.36 1.09 -1.19
C THR A 41 14.90 1.91 -2.37
N PHE A 42 14.01 2.58 -3.11
CA PHE A 42 14.41 3.51 -4.18
C PHE A 42 15.32 4.64 -3.67
N CYS A 43 14.94 5.29 -2.57
CA CYS A 43 15.76 6.36 -1.97
C CYS A 43 17.10 5.84 -1.45
N SER A 44 17.14 4.65 -0.85
CA SER A 44 18.40 4.05 -0.36
C SER A 44 19.39 3.80 -1.49
N VAL A 45 18.90 3.29 -2.64
CA VAL A 45 19.71 3.07 -3.84
C VAL A 45 20.25 4.40 -4.35
N ARG A 46 19.40 5.43 -4.50
CA ARG A 46 19.84 6.78 -4.91
C ARG A 46 20.89 7.38 -3.96
N LEU A 47 20.70 7.25 -2.64
CA LEU A 47 21.65 7.75 -1.65
C LEU A 47 22.99 7.01 -1.77
N SER A 48 22.99 5.69 -1.95
CA SER A 48 24.23 4.93 -2.13
C SER A 48 25.02 5.38 -3.35
N TYR A 49 24.37 5.66 -4.48
CA TYR A 49 25.04 6.23 -5.65
C TYR A 49 25.59 7.63 -5.42
N LEU A 50 24.94 8.46 -4.59
CA LEU A 50 25.42 9.79 -4.22
C LEU A 50 26.62 9.75 -3.25
N PHE A 51 26.75 8.72 -2.41
CA PHE A 51 27.94 8.55 -1.55
C PHE A 51 29.14 7.96 -2.29
N LEU A 52 28.90 7.29 -3.42
CA LEU A 52 29.93 6.70 -4.27
C LEU A 52 30.47 7.66 -5.33
N TYR A 53 29.95 8.89 -5.39
CA TYR A 53 30.36 9.95 -6.32
C TYR A 53 30.63 11.25 -5.56
#